data_AF-A0A2T0KKB6-F1
#
_entry.id   AF-A0A2T0KKB6-F1
#
_cell.length_a   1.000
_cell.length_b   1.000
_cell.length_c   1.000
_cell.angle_alpha   90.00
_cell.angle_beta   90.00
_cell.angle_gamma   90.00
#
_symmetry.space_group_name_H-M   'P 1'
#
loop_
_entity.id
_entity.type
_entity.pdbx_description
1 polymer ?
#
loop_
_entity_poly.entity_id
_entity_poly.type
_entity_poly.pdbx_seq_one_letter_code
_entity_poly.pdbx_strand_id
1 'polypeptide(L)' 'MHMLQSGVDVTLIALWLGHESTATTHMYIEADLAMKQRALNSIQAPQFKQHRFCPPKDILDFLDGL' A
#
# COMPACT_ATOMS: atom_id res chain seq x y z
N MET A 1 -1.37 -1.96 17.17
CA MET A 1 -0.90 -0.99 18.19
C MET A 1 -2.03 0.00 18.46
N HIS A 2 -2.56 0.04 19.68
CA HIS A 2 -3.73 0.87 20.02
C HIS A 2 -3.49 2.40 19.86
N MET A 3 -2.26 2.88 20.11
CA MET A 3 -1.93 4.31 19.98
C MET A 3 -2.01 4.81 18.52
N LEU A 4 -1.40 4.09 17.58
CA LEU A 4 -1.48 4.41 16.15
C LEU A 4 -2.92 4.32 15.63
N GLN A 5 -3.66 3.30 16.09
CA GLN A 5 -5.07 3.10 15.74
C GLN A 5 -5.97 4.24 16.27
N SER A 6 -5.65 4.81 17.43
CA SER A 6 -6.32 5.99 17.99
C SER A 6 -5.96 7.32 17.30
N GLY A 7 -5.10 7.30 16.27
CA GLY A 7 -4.73 8.48 15.48
C GLY A 7 -3.58 9.30 16.07
N VAL A 8 -2.81 8.74 17.00
CA VAL A 8 -1.59 9.37 17.51
C VAL A 8 -0.52 9.28 16.42
N ASP A 9 0.11 10.42 16.12
CA ASP A 9 1.19 10.51 15.14
C ASP A 9 2.35 9.57 15.52
N VAL A 10 2.90 8.87 14.53
CA VAL A 10 4.07 8.00 14.66
C VAL A 10 5.29 8.74 15.20
N THR A 11 5.41 10.04 14.93
CA THR A 11 6.47 10.89 15.49
C THR A 11 6.34 11.05 17.01
N LEU A 12 5.10 11.13 17.52
CA LEU A 12 4.81 11.21 18.94
C LEU A 12 5.05 9.87 19.66
N ILE A 13 4.71 8.77 19.00
CA ILE A 13 4.97 7.41 19.50
C ILE A 13 6.48 7.16 19.60
N ALA A 14 7.25 7.56 18.58
CA ALA A 14 8.71 7.47 18.62
C ALA A 14 9.32 8.28 19.77
N LEU A 15 8.81 9.50 19.98
CA LEU A 15 9.24 10.37 21.07
C LEU A 15 8.92 9.79 22.46
N TRP A 16 7.72 9.24 22.67
CA TRP A 16 7.35 8.58 23.94
C TRP A 16 8.15 7.31 24.22
N LEU A 17 8.63 6.63 23.19
CA LEU A 17 9.53 5.48 23.31
C LEU A 17 11.00 5.87 23.49
N GLY A 18 11.32 7.17 23.49
CA GLY A 18 12.69 7.68 23.65
C GLY A 18 13.57 7.47 22.41
N HIS A 19 12.97 7.22 21.25
CA HIS A 19 13.70 7.10 19.99
C HIS A 19 13.95 8.48 19.37
N GLU A 20 15.22 8.82 19.18
CA GLU A 20 15.64 10.04 18.46
C GLU A 20 15.26 9.99 16.96
N SER A 21 15.11 8.78 16.40
CA SER A 21 14.74 8.55 15.01
C SER A 21 13.46 7.71 14.90
N THR A 22 12.55 8.14 14.03
CA THR A 22 11.31 7.40 13.70
C THR A 22 11.58 6.11 12.90
N ALA A 23 12.81 5.91 12.42
CA ALA A 23 13.19 4.74 11.62
C ALA A 23 12.95 3.41 12.36
N THR A 24 13.15 3.37 13.67
CA THR A 24 12.90 2.16 14.50
C THR A 24 11.42 1.92 14.79
N THR A 25 10.55 2.88 14.47
CA THR A 25 9.09 2.83 14.71
C THR A 25 8.31 2.58 13.40
N HIS A 26 9.00 2.51 12.26
CA HIS A 26 8.40 2.29 10.93
C HIS A 26 7.60 0.99 10.84
N MET A 27 8.06 -0.07 11.51
CA MET A 27 7.39 -1.37 11.56
C MET A 27 5.94 -1.29 12.09
N TYR A 28 5.63 -0.30 12.94
CA TYR A 28 4.28 -0.14 13.48
C TYR A 28 3.28 0.43 12.46
N ILE A 29 3.75 1.21 11.47
CA ILE A 29 2.94 1.73 10.36
C ILE A 29 2.53 0.59 9.42
N GLU A 30 3.44 -0.35 9.18
CA GLU A 30 3.19 -1.49 8.29
C GLU A 30 2.17 -2.49 8.89
N ALA A 31 2.06 -2.54 10.22
CA ALA A 31 1.23 -3.51 10.95
C ALA A 31 -0.26 -3.11 11.11
N ASP A 32 -0.65 -1.86 10.81
CA ASP A 32 -2.03 -1.41 11.03
C ASP A 32 -2.89 -1.43 9.74
N LEU A 33 -3.56 -2.57 9.52
CA LEU A 33 -4.48 -2.77 8.41
C LEU A 33 -5.64 -1.76 8.38
N ALA A 34 -6.12 -1.31 9.55
CA ALA A 34 -7.22 -0.34 9.62
C ALA A 34 -6.78 1.05 9.15
N MET A 35 -5.52 1.43 9.41
CA MET A 35 -4.94 2.67 8.88
C MET A 35 -4.74 2.57 7.36
N LYS A 36 -4.24 1.44 6.86
CA LYS A 36 -4.12 1.21 5.40
C LYS A 36 -5.48 1.30 4.70
N GLN A 37 -6.53 0.71 5.29
CA GLN A 37 -7.88 0.78 4.73
C GLN A 37 -8.44 2.21 4.72
N ARG A 38 -8.24 2.99 5.79
CA ARG A 38 -8.65 4.41 5.83
C ARG A 38 -7.92 5.24 4.77
N ALA A 39 -6.61 5.03 4.61
CA ALA A 39 -5.82 5.70 3.58
C ALA A 39 -6.33 5.36 2.17
N LEU A 40 -6.57 4.08 1.89
CA LEU A 40 -7.16 3.63 0.61
C LEU A 40 -8.53 4.27 0.34
N ASN A 41 -9.39 4.38 1.37
CA ASN A 41 -10.71 5.00 1.23
C ASN A 41 -10.66 6.52 1.03
N SER A 42 -9.60 7.19 1.52
CA SER A 42 -9.42 8.64 1.40
C SER A 42 -8.92 9.08 0.02
N ILE A 43 -8.40 8.14 -0.77
CA ILE A 43 -7.84 8.42 -2.09
C ILE A 43 -8.87 8.03 -3.15
N GLN A 44 -9.10 8.91 -4.12
CA GLN A 44 -9.93 8.55 -5.27
C GLN A 44 -9.19 7.50 -6.10
N ALA A 45 -9.84 6.35 -6.32
CA ALA A 45 -9.27 5.30 -7.14
C ALA A 45 -8.87 5.87 -8.51
N PRO A 46 -7.60 5.72 -8.93
CA PRO A 46 -7.19 6.19 -10.24
C PRO A 46 -8.05 5.54 -11.32
N GLN A 47 -8.58 6.36 -12.24
CA GLN A 47 -9.34 5.88 -13.38
C GLN A 47 -8.38 5.22 -14.39
N PHE A 48 -7.93 4.01 -14.08
CA PHE A 48 -7.26 3.19 -15.06
C PHE A 48 -8.34 2.52 -15.92
N LYS A 49 -8.30 2.76 -17.24
CA LYS A 49 -8.91 1.83 -18.17
C LYS A 49 -8.19 0.50 -17.96
N GLN A 50 -8.91 -0.49 -17.42
CA GLN A 50 -8.41 -1.85 -17.38
C GLN A 50 -8.24 -2.32 -18.82
N HIS A 51 -7.05 -2.10 -19.38
CA HIS A 51 -6.69 -2.68 -20.65
C HIS A 51 -6.39 -4.15 -20.39
N ARG A 52 -7.37 -5.00 -20.69
CA ARG A 52 -7.08 -6.42 -20.84
C ARG A 52 -6.12 -6.55 -22.01
N PHE A 53 -4.99 -7.21 -21.79
CA PHE A 53 -4.05 -7.50 -22.86
C PHE A 53 -4.78 -8.29 -23.95
N CYS A 54 -4.86 -7.72 -25.15
CA CYS A 54 -5.29 -8.40 -26.36
C CYS A 54 -4.03 -8.72 -27.17
N PRO A 55 -3.57 -9.99 -27.20
CA PRO A 55 -2.43 -10.36 -28.01
C PRO A 55 -2.72 -10.08 -29.50
N PRO A 56 -1.73 -9.57 -30.25
CA PRO A 56 -1.79 -9.52 -31.71
C PRO A 56 -2.01 -10.92 -32.29
N LYS A 57 -2.76 -10.99 -33.39
CA LYS A 57 -3.12 -12.25 -34.04
C LYS A 57 -1.88 -13.07 -34.42
N ASP A 58 -0.83 -12.41 -34.89
CA ASP A 58 0.43 -13.02 -35.31
C ASP A 58 1.11 -13.82 -34.17
N ILE A 59 0.95 -13.38 -32.91
CA ILE A 59 1.49 -14.09 -31.74
C ILE A 59 0.66 -15.33 -31.45
N LEU A 60 -0.67 -15.25 -31.59
CA LEU A 60 -1.54 -16.40 -31.40
C LEU A 60 -1.28 -17.46 -32.49
N ASP A 61 -1.15 -17.02 -33.74
CA ASP A 61 -0.87 -17.91 -34.88
C ASP A 61 0.52 -18.58 -34.73
N PHE A 62 1.52 -17.87 -34.19
CA PHE A 62 2.82 -18.47 -33.87
C PHE A 62 2.74 -19.53 -32.77
N LEU A 63 1.94 -19.28 -31.71
CA LEU A 63 1.80 -20.21 -30.58
C LEU A 63 1.00 -21.47 -30.95
N ASP A 64 0.01 -21.36 -31.84
CA ASP A 64 -0.76 -22.51 -32.33
C ASP A 64 0.06 -23.45 -33.23
N GLY A 65 1.18 -22.96 -33.78
CA GLY A 65 2.10 -23.73 -34.63
C GLY A 65 3.23 -24.46 -33.90
N LEU A 66 3.28 -24.39 -32.56
CA LEU A 66 4.29 -25.00 -31.70
C LEU A 66 3.84 -26.38 -31.18
#